data_AF-A0A932U6C8-F1
#
_entry.id   AF-A0A932U6C8-F1
#
_cell.length_a   1.000
_cell.length_b   1.000
_cell.length_c   1.000
_cell.angle_alpha   90.00
_cell.angle_beta   90.00
_cell.angle_gamma   90.00
#
_symmetry.space_group_name_H-M   'P 1'
#
loop_
_entity.id
_entity.type
_entity.pdbx_description
1 polymer ?
#
loop_
_entity_poly.entity_id
_entity_poly.type
_entity_poly.pdbx_seq_one_letter_code
_entity_poly.pdbx_strand_id
1 'polypeptide(L)'
;AFTIGVAAATGSQGSKLNALFSVIKTPALIALPFALLFNVAGGPPLFLERIAGLLGAAMVPTMLVTLGVQLARMGRFHFSADMFIASGLRLLGGPLLALLLVIPFGLSGLERGAGILQASMPSAVLASIIALEHDLLPDFVTPTVLLSTLLSLLTLTGLMVVI
;
A
#
# COMPACT_ATOMS: atom_id res chain seq x y z
N ALA A 1 -2.44 1.83 6.37
CA ALA A 1 -1.02 1.61 6.04
C ALA A 1 -0.36 2.88 5.51
N PHE A 2 -0.84 3.48 4.42
CA PHE A 2 -0.27 4.71 3.84
C PHE A 2 -0.12 5.87 4.84
N THR A 3 -1.19 6.21 5.56
CA THR A 3 -1.16 7.30 6.57
C THR A 3 -0.15 7.06 7.69
N ILE A 4 -0.08 5.82 8.19
CA ILE A 4 0.90 5.41 9.22
C ILE A 4 2.32 5.47 8.67
N GLY A 5 2.54 5.03 7.42
CA GLY A 5 3.84 5.07 6.76
C GLY A 5 4.35 6.50 6.54
N VAL A 6 3.49 7.40 6.07
CA VAL A 6 3.82 8.83 5.92
C VAL A 6 4.07 9.47 7.30
N ALA A 7 3.26 9.16 8.31
CA ALA A 7 3.46 9.67 9.66
C ALA A 7 4.80 9.22 10.27
N ALA A 8 5.16 7.94 10.08
CA ALA A 8 6.42 7.40 10.56
C ALA A 8 7.62 8.00 9.81
N ALA A 9 7.50 8.17 8.49
CA ALA A 9 8.55 8.74 7.65
C ALA A 9 8.82 10.23 7.91
N THR A 10 7.77 10.99 8.22
CA THR A 10 7.88 12.41 8.55
C THR A 10 8.26 12.62 10.03
N GLY A 11 7.94 11.67 10.90
CA GLY A 11 8.32 11.67 12.31
C GLY A 11 9.80 11.39 12.58
N SER A 12 10.53 10.75 11.66
CA SER A 12 11.96 10.50 11.81
C SER A 12 12.85 11.72 11.49
N GLN A 13 12.34 12.73 10.77
CA GLN A 13 13.08 13.95 10.41
C GLN A 13 12.67 15.21 11.22
N GLY A 14 11.65 15.15 12.10
CA GLY A 14 11.21 16.34 12.85
C GLY A 14 10.15 16.11 13.94
N SER A 15 9.73 17.20 14.59
CA SER A 15 8.78 17.18 15.73
C SER A 15 7.45 16.49 15.38
N LYS A 16 6.94 15.65 16.30
CA LYS A 16 5.74 14.79 16.16
C LYS A 16 4.49 15.52 15.64
N LEU A 17 4.38 16.82 15.90
CA LEU A 17 3.29 17.68 15.41
C LEU A 17 3.38 17.93 13.88
N ASN A 18 4.58 18.14 13.35
CA ASN A 18 4.77 18.35 11.90
C ASN A 18 4.52 17.08 11.10
N ALA A 19 4.77 15.90 11.68
CA ALA A 19 4.47 14.62 11.05
C ALA A 19 2.96 14.44 10.83
N LEU A 20 2.14 14.76 11.83
CA LEU A 20 0.68 14.67 11.73
C LEU A 20 0.11 15.64 10.68
N PHE A 21 0.60 16.89 10.65
CA PHE A 21 0.20 17.87 9.64
C PHE A 21 0.67 17.50 8.23
N SER A 22 1.80 16.80 8.10
CA SER A 22 2.31 16.35 6.80
C SER A 22 1.43 15.25 6.20
N VAL A 23 0.89 14.35 7.02
CA VAL A 23 -0.08 13.32 6.57
C VAL A 23 -1.35 13.98 6.02
N ILE A 24 -1.87 15.01 6.69
CA ILE A 24 -3.07 15.73 6.26
C ILE A 24 -2.84 16.48 4.94
N LYS A 25 -1.61 16.94 4.70
CA LYS A 25 -1.23 17.60 3.44
C LYS A 25 -0.99 16.64 2.27
N THR A 26 -1.07 15.33 2.47
CA THR A 26 -0.89 14.39 1.36
C THR A 26 -2.04 14.55 0.35
N PRO A 27 -1.74 14.64 -0.97
CA PRO A 27 -2.77 14.85 -1.99
C PRO A 27 -3.91 13.82 -1.94
N ALA A 28 -3.59 12.58 -1.59
CA ALA A 28 -4.57 11.50 -1.44
C ALA A 28 -5.59 11.78 -0.33
N LEU A 29 -5.15 12.32 0.81
CA LEU A 29 -6.04 12.60 1.94
C LEU A 29 -6.85 13.88 1.71
N ILE A 30 -6.27 14.87 1.02
CA ILE A 30 -6.98 16.08 0.59
C ILE A 30 -8.08 15.73 -0.43
N ALA A 31 -7.84 14.77 -1.32
CA ALA A 31 -8.82 14.35 -2.33
C ALA A 31 -10.02 13.59 -1.74
N LEU A 32 -9.87 12.93 -0.58
CA LEU A 32 -10.91 12.12 0.06
C LEU A 32 -12.23 12.85 0.32
N PRO A 33 -12.28 14.05 0.96
CA PRO A 33 -13.54 14.77 1.17
C PRO A 33 -14.23 15.15 -0.14
N PHE A 34 -13.47 15.51 -1.19
CA PHE A 34 -14.04 15.80 -2.51
C PHE A 34 -14.62 14.54 -3.15
N ALA A 35 -13.91 13.41 -3.07
CA ALA A 35 -14.39 12.13 -3.57
C ALA A 35 -15.69 11.70 -2.88
N LEU A 36 -15.77 11.87 -1.55
CA LEU A 36 -16.98 11.60 -0.77
C LEU A 36 -18.13 12.54 -1.16
N LEU A 37 -17.84 13.83 -1.34
CA LEU A 37 -18.85 14.81 -1.75
C LEU A 37 -19.45 14.45 -3.12
N PHE A 38 -18.60 14.11 -4.09
CA PHE A 38 -19.07 13.66 -5.40
C PHE A 38 -19.85 12.35 -5.32
N ASN A 39 -19.46 11.42 -4.45
CA ASN A 39 -20.17 10.16 -4.27
C ASN A 39 -21.60 10.39 -3.73
N VAL A 40 -21.75 11.24 -2.71
CA VAL A 40 -23.06 11.59 -2.12
C VAL A 40 -23.92 12.41 -3.09
N ALA A 41 -23.30 13.24 -3.94
CA ALA A 41 -23.99 14.03 -4.96
C ALA A 41 -24.46 13.24 -6.20
N GLY A 42 -24.27 11.91 -6.23
CA GLY A 42 -24.67 11.05 -7.35
C GLY A 42 -23.59 10.81 -8.41
N GLY A 43 -22.34 11.20 -8.13
CA GLY A 43 -21.17 10.99 -8.98
C GLY A 43 -20.55 12.29 -9.50
N PRO A 44 -19.25 12.28 -9.86
CA PRO A 44 -18.63 13.40 -10.56
C PRO A 44 -19.16 13.52 -11.99
N PRO A 45 -19.04 14.69 -12.64
CA PRO A 45 -19.36 14.81 -14.07
C PRO A 45 -18.49 13.88 -14.92
N LEU A 46 -19.06 13.35 -16.01
CA LEU A 46 -18.45 12.32 -16.86
C LEU A 46 -17.01 12.64 -17.32
N PHE A 47 -16.70 13.91 -17.58
CA PHE A 47 -15.35 14.34 -17.94
C PHE A 47 -14.34 14.08 -16.82
N LEU A 48 -14.70 14.43 -15.58
CA LEU A 48 -13.83 14.26 -14.41
C LEU A 48 -13.68 12.78 -14.07
N GLU A 49 -14.77 12.01 -14.17
CA GLU A 49 -14.74 10.55 -14.01
C GLU A 49 -13.78 9.89 -15.00
N ARG A 50 -13.84 10.26 -16.29
CA ARG A 50 -12.95 9.71 -17.32
C ARG A 50 -11.49 10.06 -17.07
N ILE A 51 -11.19 11.30 -16.70
CA ILE A 51 -9.80 11.71 -16.38
C ILE A 51 -9.29 10.94 -15.17
N ALA A 52 -10.07 10.91 -14.08
CA ALA A 52 -9.68 10.21 -12.86
C ALA A 52 -9.50 8.70 -13.12
N GLY A 53 -10.39 8.09 -13.92
CA GLY A 53 -10.28 6.70 -14.33
C GLY A 53 -9.02 6.40 -15.14
N LEU A 54 -8.68 7.24 -16.12
CA LEU A 54 -7.46 7.09 -16.91
C LEU A 54 -6.19 7.27 -16.07
N LEU A 55 -6.16 8.28 -15.19
CA LEU A 55 -5.03 8.50 -14.28
C LEU A 55 -4.89 7.34 -13.28
N GLY A 56 -6.00 6.84 -12.74
CA GLY A 56 -6.02 5.67 -11.87
C GLY A 56 -5.50 4.41 -12.57
N ALA A 57 -5.91 4.16 -13.81
CA ALA A 57 -5.42 3.06 -14.60
C ALA A 57 -3.91 3.17 -14.93
N ALA A 58 -3.41 4.39 -15.15
CA ALA A 58 -2.00 4.66 -15.40
C ALA A 58 -1.12 4.59 -14.13
N MET A 59 -1.72 4.68 -12.95
CA MET A 59 -1.00 4.70 -11.66
C MET A 59 -0.21 3.41 -11.42
N VAL A 60 -0.80 2.24 -11.65
CA VAL A 60 -0.11 0.96 -11.40
C VAL A 60 1.10 0.78 -12.34
N PRO A 61 0.99 0.95 -13.67
CA PRO A 61 2.14 0.88 -14.57
C PRO A 61 3.26 1.87 -14.19
N THR A 62 2.90 3.13 -13.90
CA THR A 62 3.90 4.16 -13.56
C THR A 62 4.62 3.86 -12.25
N MET A 63 3.91 3.32 -11.25
CA MET A 63 4.51 2.84 -10.01
C MET A 63 5.48 1.68 -10.26
N LEU A 64 5.11 0.70 -11.09
CA LEU A 64 5.98 -0.43 -11.41
C LEU A 64 7.24 0.00 -12.18
N VAL A 65 7.11 0.93 -13.13
CA VAL A 65 8.26 1.52 -13.82
C VAL A 65 9.16 2.26 -12.83
N THR A 66 8.58 3.04 -11.91
CA THR A 66 9.33 3.76 -10.88
C THR A 66 10.09 2.80 -9.96
N LEU A 67 9.45 1.70 -9.54
CA LEU A 67 10.10 0.65 -8.76
C LEU A 67 11.26 0.02 -9.55
N GLY A 68 11.08 -0.25 -10.84
CA GLY A 68 12.15 -0.76 -11.71
C GLY A 68 13.35 0.20 -11.80
N VAL A 69 13.10 1.51 -11.92
CA VAL A 69 14.14 2.54 -11.91
C VAL A 69 14.84 2.61 -10.56
N GLN A 70 14.10 2.50 -9.45
CA GLN A 70 14.68 2.46 -8.10
C GLN A 70 15.62 1.25 -7.96
N LEU A 71 15.19 0.06 -8.39
CA LEU A 71 16.01 -1.15 -8.37
C LEU A 71 17.28 -1.02 -9.23
N ALA A 72 17.18 -0.40 -10.41
CA ALA A 72 18.33 -0.18 -11.29
C ALA A 72 19.40 0.74 -10.66
N ARG A 73 18.99 1.71 -9.82
CA ARG A 73 19.89 2.64 -9.14
C ARG A 73 20.61 2.05 -7.93
N MET A 74 20.05 1.01 -7.32
CA MET A 74 20.59 0.39 -6.10
C MET A 74 21.86 -0.44 -6.32
N GLY A 75 22.17 -0.83 -7.56
CA GLY A 75 23.40 -1.55 -7.92
C GLY A 75 23.43 -3.02 -7.44
N ARG A 76 23.57 -3.28 -6.13
CA ARG A 76 23.70 -4.64 -5.57
C ARG A 76 22.52 -5.00 -4.65
N PHE A 77 21.85 -6.09 -4.99
CA PHE A 77 20.83 -6.69 -4.12
C PHE A 77 21.47 -7.32 -2.89
N HIS A 78 21.08 -6.84 -1.71
CA HIS A 78 21.40 -7.48 -0.44
C HIS A 78 20.11 -8.09 0.13
N PHE A 79 19.89 -9.36 -0.16
CA PHE A 79 18.79 -10.12 0.43
C PHE A 79 19.17 -10.49 1.87
N SER A 80 18.65 -9.76 2.86
CA SER A 80 18.84 -10.09 4.28
C SER A 80 17.72 -11.01 4.78
N ALA A 81 18.00 -11.79 5.83
CA ALA A 81 16.99 -12.60 6.52
C ALA A 81 15.82 -11.72 7.03
N ASP A 82 16.13 -10.50 7.48
CA ASP A 82 15.14 -9.52 7.94
C ASP A 82 14.12 -9.16 6.85
N MET A 83 14.53 -9.16 5.59
CA MET A 83 13.68 -8.88 4.43
C MET A 83 12.63 -9.98 4.22
N PHE A 84 13.03 -11.24 4.39
CA PHE A 84 12.12 -12.39 4.34
C PHE A 84 11.17 -12.41 5.53
N ILE A 85 11.67 -12.10 6.73
CA ILE A 85 10.85 -12.02 7.94
C ILE A 85 9.80 -10.90 7.80
N ALA A 86 10.20 -9.71 7.34
CA ALA A 86 9.29 -8.59 7.12
C ALA A 86 8.22 -8.91 6.07
N SER A 87 8.62 -9.53 4.95
CA SER A 87 7.70 -9.97 3.91
C SER A 87 6.74 -11.05 4.41
N GLY A 88 7.24 -12.06 5.13
CA GLY A 88 6.44 -13.14 5.70
C GLY A 88 5.45 -12.64 6.75
N LEU A 89 5.89 -11.75 7.66
CA LEU A 89 5.02 -11.14 8.65
C LEU A 89 3.89 -10.32 7.99
N ARG A 90 4.19 -9.63 6.89
CA ARG A 90 3.18 -8.89 6.14
C ARG A 90 2.20 -9.81 5.42
N LEU A 91 2.71 -10.79 4.69
CA LEU A 91 1.91 -11.69 3.84
C LEU A 91 1.11 -12.72 4.63
N LEU A 92 1.58 -13.14 5.80
CA LEU A 92 0.88 -14.12 6.65
C LEU A 92 0.13 -13.44 7.80
N GLY A 93 0.74 -12.45 8.45
CA GLY A 93 0.14 -11.75 9.58
C GLY A 93 -1.12 -10.98 9.20
N GLY A 94 -1.14 -10.34 8.03
CA GLY A 94 -2.31 -9.66 7.48
C GLY A 94 -3.56 -10.56 7.36
N PRO A 95 -3.50 -11.68 6.60
CA PRO A 95 -4.62 -12.61 6.47
C PRO A 95 -5.02 -13.26 7.78
N LEU A 96 -4.05 -13.64 8.62
CA LEU A 96 -4.33 -14.27 9.92
C LEU A 96 -5.14 -13.33 10.82
N LEU A 97 -4.74 -12.06 10.90
CA LEU A 97 -5.48 -11.05 11.65
C LEU A 97 -6.86 -10.80 11.04
N ALA A 98 -6.98 -10.77 9.72
CA ALA A 98 -8.27 -10.59 9.06
C ALA A 98 -9.23 -11.76 9.31
N LEU A 99 -8.75 -13.01 9.25
CA LEU A 99 -9.53 -14.19 9.58
C LEU A 99 -10.02 -14.16 11.03
N LEU A 100 -9.19 -13.68 11.96
CA LEU A 100 -9.57 -13.55 13.36
C LEU A 100 -10.62 -12.43 13.57
N LEU A 101 -10.49 -11.30 12.86
CA LEU A 101 -11.38 -10.15 12.99
C LEU A 101 -12.71 -10.32 12.26
N VAL A 102 -12.79 -11.14 11.22
CA VAL A 102 -14.06 -11.41 10.52
C VAL A 102 -15.11 -12.03 11.45
N ILE A 103 -14.70 -12.84 12.43
CA ILE A 103 -15.58 -13.55 13.37
C ILE A 103 -16.37 -12.57 14.28
N PRO A 104 -15.72 -11.68 15.08
CA PRO A 104 -16.44 -10.76 15.96
C PRO A 104 -17.24 -9.70 15.21
N PHE A 105 -16.86 -9.37 13.97
CA PHE A 105 -17.60 -8.40 13.14
C PHE A 105 -18.74 -9.03 12.33
N GLY A 106 -18.93 -10.36 12.40
CA GLY A 106 -20.03 -11.06 11.74
C GLY A 106 -20.02 -10.95 10.21
N LEU A 107 -18.85 -10.68 9.61
CA LEU A 107 -18.74 -10.46 8.16
C LEU A 107 -18.98 -11.78 7.42
N SER A 108 -19.87 -11.75 6.42
CA SER A 108 -20.23 -12.93 5.62
C SER A 108 -20.24 -12.62 4.13
N GLY A 109 -20.12 -13.66 3.30
CA GLY A 109 -20.13 -13.53 1.84
C GLY A 109 -19.01 -12.64 1.28
N LEU A 110 -19.40 -11.68 0.43
CA LEU A 110 -18.47 -10.83 -0.32
C LEU A 110 -17.58 -9.95 0.56
N GLU A 111 -18.13 -9.40 1.65
CA GLU A 111 -17.41 -8.49 2.54
C GLU A 111 -16.26 -9.19 3.27
N ARG A 112 -16.50 -10.44 3.69
CA ARG A 112 -15.46 -11.31 4.27
C ARG A 112 -14.34 -11.57 3.27
N GLY A 113 -14.68 -11.97 2.05
CA GLY A 113 -13.70 -12.27 1.00
C GLY A 113 -12.86 -11.03 0.65
N ALA A 114 -13.52 -9.90 0.41
CA ALA A 114 -12.84 -8.64 0.09
C ALA A 114 -11.94 -8.15 1.25
N GLY A 115 -12.41 -8.24 2.49
CA GLY A 115 -11.63 -7.84 3.68
C GLY A 115 -10.38 -8.69 3.89
N ILE A 116 -10.51 -10.02 3.79
CA ILE A 116 -9.38 -10.94 3.92
C ILE A 116 -8.38 -10.74 2.77
N LEU A 117 -8.86 -10.58 1.54
CA LEU A 117 -8.00 -10.31 0.39
C LEU A 117 -7.24 -8.99 0.54
N GLN A 118 -7.92 -7.91 0.95
CA GLN A 118 -7.26 -6.62 1.18
C GLN A 118 -6.19 -6.69 2.27
N ALA A 119 -6.44 -7.42 3.36
CA ALA A 119 -5.45 -7.58 4.42
C ALA A 119 -4.23 -8.41 3.98
N SER A 120 -4.38 -9.23 2.94
CA SER A 120 -3.35 -10.10 2.39
C SER A 120 -2.54 -9.46 1.27
N MET A 121 -2.89 -8.23 0.87
CA MET A 121 -2.18 -7.52 -0.19
C MET A 121 -0.71 -7.30 0.19
N PRO A 122 0.21 -7.40 -0.78
CA PRO A 122 1.64 -7.18 -0.58
C PRO A 122 1.96 -5.76 -0.12
N SER A 123 3.22 -5.51 0.23
CA SER A 123 3.67 -4.17 0.60
C SER A 123 3.48 -3.17 -0.55
N ALA A 124 3.07 -1.95 -0.22
CA ALA A 124 2.75 -0.93 -1.21
C ALA A 124 4.00 -0.34 -1.86
N VAL A 125 4.00 -0.21 -3.20
CA VAL A 125 5.08 0.44 -3.98
C VAL A 125 5.32 1.89 -3.54
N LEU A 126 4.27 2.58 -3.10
CA LEU A 126 4.36 3.94 -2.57
C LEU A 126 5.26 4.03 -1.33
N ALA A 127 5.41 2.95 -0.55
CA ALA A 127 6.35 2.94 0.58
C ALA A 127 7.81 3.05 0.12
N SER A 128 8.16 2.46 -1.03
CA SER A 128 9.51 2.60 -1.61
C SER A 128 9.76 4.02 -2.10
N ILE A 129 8.75 4.67 -2.68
CA ILE A 129 8.84 6.09 -3.09
C ILE A 129 9.05 6.99 -1.88
N ILE A 130 8.26 6.82 -0.82
CA ILE A 130 8.40 7.58 0.43
C ILE A 130 9.77 7.33 1.07
N ALA A 131 10.24 6.07 1.08
CA ALA A 131 11.55 5.74 1.63
C ALA A 131 12.70 6.39 0.85
N LEU A 132 12.57 6.51 -0.48
CA LEU A 132 13.51 7.25 -1.31
C LEU A 132 13.46 8.76 -1.02
N GLU A 133 12.26 9.33 -0.91
CA GLU A 133 12.06 10.77 -0.67
C GLU A 133 12.55 11.21 0.71
N HIS A 134 12.42 10.35 1.72
CA HIS A 134 12.80 10.64 3.10
C HIS A 134 14.12 9.98 3.56
N ASP A 135 14.86 9.34 2.65
CA ASP A 135 16.11 8.61 2.92
C ASP A 135 15.99 7.56 4.05
N LEU A 136 14.92 6.75 4.00
CA LEU A 136 14.58 5.75 5.01
C LEU A 136 14.96 4.35 4.56
N LEU A 137 16.26 4.10 4.44
CA LEU A 137 16.81 2.81 4.00
C LEU A 137 16.14 2.31 2.70
N PRO A 138 16.16 3.11 1.61
CA PRO A 138 15.53 2.73 0.34
C PRO A 138 16.08 1.40 -0.21
N ASP A 139 17.33 1.08 0.12
CA ASP A 139 18.00 -0.16 -0.26
C ASP A 139 17.43 -1.41 0.42
N PHE A 140 16.70 -1.25 1.52
CA PHE A 140 15.99 -2.33 2.19
C PHE A 140 14.51 -2.36 1.78
N VAL A 141 13.86 -1.19 1.71
CA VAL A 141 12.41 -1.11 1.44
C VAL A 141 12.07 -1.52 0.01
N THR A 142 12.86 -1.09 -0.98
CA THR A 142 12.59 -1.36 -2.41
C THR A 142 12.63 -2.86 -2.74
N PRO A 143 13.67 -3.63 -2.35
CA PRO A 143 13.67 -5.07 -2.61
C PRO A 143 12.67 -5.83 -1.74
N THR A 144 12.35 -5.35 -0.53
CA THR A 144 11.28 -5.94 0.30
C THR A 144 9.93 -5.86 -0.42
N VAL A 145 9.59 -4.70 -0.99
CA VAL A 145 8.36 -4.53 -1.77
C VAL A 145 8.34 -5.46 -2.97
N LEU A 146 9.44 -5.53 -3.73
CA LEU A 146 9.56 -6.45 -4.87
C LEU A 146 9.36 -7.91 -4.43
N LEU A 147 10.06 -8.35 -3.39
CA LEU A 147 9.98 -9.71 -2.88
C LEU A 147 8.55 -10.03 -2.40
N SER A 148 7.92 -9.13 -1.65
CA SER A 148 6.54 -9.30 -1.20
C SER A 148 5.54 -9.39 -2.36
N THR A 149 5.80 -8.66 -3.45
CA THR A 149 4.97 -8.67 -4.66
C THR A 149 5.14 -9.97 -5.46
N LEU A 150 6.35 -10.52 -5.51
CA LEU A 150 6.60 -11.82 -6.14
C LEU A 150 6.00 -12.96 -5.31
N LEU A 151 6.20 -12.93 -3.99
CA LEU A 151 5.64 -13.94 -3.08
C LEU A 151 4.11 -13.88 -3.06
N SER A 152 3.51 -12.70 -3.21
CA SER A 152 2.05 -12.56 -3.20
C SER A 152 1.37 -13.28 -4.36
N LEU A 153 2.05 -13.49 -5.49
CA LEU A 153 1.50 -14.29 -6.59
C LEU A 153 1.16 -15.71 -6.13
N LEU A 154 1.99 -16.30 -5.26
CA LEU A 154 1.76 -17.62 -4.72
C LEU A 154 0.79 -17.58 -3.52
N THR A 155 0.99 -16.63 -2.59
CA THR A 155 0.19 -16.60 -1.36
C THR A 155 -1.25 -16.15 -1.59
N LEU A 156 -1.49 -15.16 -2.45
CA LEU A 156 -2.85 -14.71 -2.77
C LEU A 156 -3.60 -15.75 -3.60
N THR A 157 -2.94 -16.40 -4.56
CA THR A 157 -3.57 -17.49 -5.33
C THR A 157 -3.97 -18.63 -4.41
N GLY A 158 -3.08 -19.05 -3.50
CA GLY A 158 -3.41 -20.07 -2.50
C GLY A 158 -4.54 -19.65 -1.57
N LEU A 159 -4.51 -18.41 -1.09
CA LEU A 159 -5.56 -17.87 -0.22
C LEU A 159 -6.93 -17.82 -0.91
N MET A 160 -6.97 -17.42 -2.19
CA MET A 160 -8.19 -17.30 -2.97
C MET A 160 -8.89 -18.67 -3.17
N VAL A 161 -8.14 -19.77 -3.16
CA VAL A 161 -8.70 -21.14 -3.20
C VAL A 161 -9.32 -21.55 -1.86
N VAL A 162 -8.83 -20.99 -0.76
CA VAL A 162 -9.25 -21.37 0.60
C VAL A 162 -10.48 -20.58 1.08
N ILE A 163 -10.66 -19.35 0.60
CA ILE A 163 -11.81 -18.48 0.92
C ILE A 163 -13.01 -18.74 0.03
#